data_AF-K1SM05-F1
#
_entry.id   AF-K1SM05-F1
#
_cell.length_a   1.000
_cell.length_b   1.000
_cell.length_c   1.000
_cell.angle_alpha   90.00
_cell.angle_beta   90.00
_cell.angle_gamma   90.00
#
_symmetry.space_group_name_H-M   'P 1'
#
loop_
_entity.id
_entity.type
_entity.pdbx_description
1 polymer ?
#
loop_
_entity_poly.entity_id
_entity_poly.type
_entity_poly.pdbx_seq_one_letter_code
_entity_poly.pdbx_strand_id
1 'polypeptide(L)' 'KDNVKFLAINGVKPTDETIANRSYPLTKVVYAVYRKDEAQNSNVRKLVNWLKTEEGKKAVSAGGYVPLAK' A
#
# COMPACT_ATOMS: atom_id res chain seq x y z
N LYS A 1 -22.32 1.45 -0.48
CA LYS A 1 -21.19 2.34 -0.08
C LYS A 1 -21.66 3.80 0.02
N ASP A 2 -22.94 4.05 -0.19
CA ASP A 2 -23.44 5.34 -0.68
C ASP A 2 -23.97 6.25 0.44
N ASN A 3 -23.92 5.77 1.68
CA ASN A 3 -24.40 6.48 2.86
C ASN A 3 -23.30 6.81 3.88
N VAL A 4 -22.02 6.63 3.52
CA VAL A 4 -20.89 6.96 4.39
C VAL A 4 -20.10 8.11 3.78
N LYS A 5 -20.03 9.22 4.50
CA LYS A 5 -19.25 10.40 4.10
C LYS A 5 -17.86 10.33 4.72
N PHE A 6 -16.84 10.40 3.89
CA PHE A 6 -15.47 10.56 4.36
C PHE A 6 -15.24 11.99 4.83
N LEU A 7 -14.72 12.12 6.06
CA LEU A 7 -14.36 13.41 6.64
C LEU A 7 -12.90 13.74 6.36
N ALA A 8 -12.62 15.03 6.20
CA ALA A 8 -11.25 15.51 6.22
C ALA A 8 -10.74 15.58 7.66
N ILE A 9 -9.46 15.27 7.87
CA ILE A 9 -8.77 15.43 9.16
C ILE A 9 -7.71 16.51 8.98
N ASN A 10 -7.75 17.54 9.82
CA ASN A 10 -6.87 18.72 9.69
C ASN A 10 -6.91 19.36 8.29
N GLY A 11 -8.07 19.36 7.64
CA GLY A 11 -8.25 19.87 6.28
C GLY A 11 -7.81 18.93 5.15
N VAL A 12 -7.22 17.77 5.46
CA VAL A 12 -6.76 16.78 4.46
C VAL A 12 -7.82 15.71 4.25
N LYS A 13 -8.27 15.50 3.00
CA LYS A 13 -9.23 14.44 2.61
C LYS A 13 -8.51 13.10 2.43
N PRO A 14 -9.16 11.95 2.69
CA PRO A 14 -8.59 10.64 2.42
C PRO A 14 -8.70 10.27 0.93
N THR A 15 -7.75 10.72 0.12
CA THR A 15 -7.58 10.29 -1.28
C THR A 15 -6.40 9.34 -1.42
N ASP A 16 -6.38 8.54 -2.51
CA ASP A 16 -5.24 7.66 -2.81
C ASP A 16 -3.90 8.43 -2.78
N GLU A 17 -3.87 9.66 -3.31
CA GLU A 17 -2.69 10.53 -3.29
C GLU A 17 -2.27 10.89 -1.86
N THR A 18 -3.19 11.41 -1.04
CA THR A 18 -2.89 11.83 0.34
C THR A 18 -2.54 10.67 1.27
N ILE A 19 -3.07 9.47 0.98
CA ILE A 19 -2.75 8.24 1.70
C ILE A 19 -1.35 7.76 1.29
N ALA A 20 -1.07 7.71 -0.02
CA ALA A 20 0.21 7.24 -0.55
C ALA A 20 1.39 8.14 -0.12
N ASN A 21 1.19 9.46 -0.09
CA ASN A 21 2.20 10.43 0.33
C ASN A 21 2.22 10.70 1.85
N ARG A 22 1.36 10.01 2.62
CA ARG A 22 1.24 10.11 4.09
C ARG A 22 0.85 11.48 4.63
N SER A 23 0.31 12.38 3.80
CA SER A 23 -0.25 13.66 4.25
C SER A 23 -1.60 13.49 4.96
N TYR A 24 -2.36 12.44 4.62
CA TYR A 24 -3.55 12.08 5.39
C TYR A 24 -3.11 11.47 6.74
N PRO A 25 -3.53 12.01 7.89
CA PRO A 25 -2.96 11.65 9.19
C PRO A 25 -3.38 10.26 9.68
N LEU A 26 -4.48 9.70 9.17
CA LEU A 26 -4.97 8.38 9.55
C LEU A 26 -4.60 7.34 8.50
N THR A 27 -3.31 7.00 8.42
CA THR A 27 -2.78 5.98 7.50
C THR A 27 -2.03 4.89 8.27
N LYS A 28 -1.96 3.69 7.70
CA LYS A 28 -1.13 2.59 8.18
C LYS A 28 -0.38 1.97 7.01
N VAL A 29 0.87 1.59 7.25
CA VAL A 29 1.70 0.87 6.27
C VAL A 29 1.57 -0.62 6.54
N VAL A 30 1.32 -1.39 5.49
CA VAL A 30 1.36 -2.86 5.52
C VAL A 30 2.76 -3.30 5.10
N TYR A 31 3.45 -4.03 5.97
CA TYR A 31 4.83 -4.45 5.75
C TYR A 31 4.89 -5.93 5.32
N ALA A 32 5.71 -6.21 4.31
CA ALA A 32 6.18 -7.57 4.05
C ALA A 32 7.48 -7.79 4.85
N VAL A 33 7.44 -8.68 5.84
CA VAL A 33 8.58 -9.01 6.70
C VAL A 33 9.02 -10.45 6.43
N TYR A 34 10.32 -10.64 6.20
CA TYR A 34 10.93 -11.95 5.93
C TYR A 34 12.35 -11.98 6.49
N ARG A 35 12.90 -13.20 6.66
CA ARG A 35 14.22 -13.35 7.30
C ARG A 35 15.32 -12.73 6.44
N LYS A 36 16.31 -12.13 7.11
CA LYS A 36 17.44 -11.47 6.44
C LYS A 36 18.24 -12.46 5.58
N ASP A 37 18.36 -13.69 6.04
CA ASP A 37 19.13 -14.79 5.45
C ASP A 37 18.32 -15.63 4.43
N GLU A 38 17.10 -15.23 4.05
CA GLU A 38 16.37 -15.88 2.96
C GLU A 38 17.22 -15.98 1.70
N ALA A 39 17.22 -17.14 1.04
CA ALA A 39 18.01 -17.35 -0.18
C ALA A 39 17.64 -16.31 -1.25
N GLN A 40 18.61 -15.84 -2.04
CA GLN A 40 18.39 -14.79 -3.06
C GLN A 40 17.33 -15.19 -4.10
N ASN A 41 17.22 -16.48 -4.42
CA ASN A 41 16.24 -17.03 -5.36
C ASN A 41 14.95 -17.56 -4.69
N SER A 42 14.77 -17.33 -3.39
CA SER A 42 13.62 -17.83 -2.63
C SER A 42 12.30 -17.30 -3.19
N ASN A 43 11.24 -18.08 -3.03
CA ASN A 43 9.89 -17.68 -3.44
C ASN A 43 9.41 -16.44 -2.67
N VAL A 44 9.87 -16.25 -1.43
CA VAL A 44 9.56 -15.05 -0.63
C VAL A 44 10.14 -13.79 -1.28
N ARG A 45 11.42 -13.80 -1.68
CA ARG A 45 12.03 -12.64 -2.36
C ARG A 45 11.40 -12.38 -3.73
N LYS A 46 11.08 -13.44 -4.48
CA LYS A 46 10.36 -13.31 -5.76
C LYS A 46 9.02 -12.60 -5.58
N LEU A 47 8.22 -13.01 -4.59
CA LEU A 47 6.93 -12.39 -4.29
C LEU A 47 7.09 -10.92 -3.86
N VAL A 48 8.01 -10.63 -2.94
CA VAL A 48 8.27 -9.26 -2.47
C VAL A 48 8.71 -8.34 -3.62
N ASN A 49 9.53 -8.84 -4.54
CA ASN A 49 9.93 -8.08 -5.72
C ASN A 49 8.77 -7.92 -6.72
N TRP A 50 7.95 -8.95 -6.92
CA TRP A 50 6.77 -8.88 -7.79
C TRP A 50 5.75 -7.84 -7.28
N LEU A 51 5.52 -7.74 -5.97
CA LEU A 51 4.64 -6.73 -5.37
C LEU A 51 5.05 -5.28 -5.71
N LYS A 52 6.31 -5.04 -6.08
CA LYS A 52 6.82 -3.71 -6.47
C LYS A 52 6.62 -3.39 -7.96
N THR A 53 6.23 -4.37 -8.76
CA THR A 53 5.95 -4.20 -10.20
C THR A 53 4.60 -3.50 -10.41
N GLU A 54 4.33 -3.02 -11.62
CA GLU A 54 3.03 -2.42 -11.95
C GLU A 54 1.88 -3.42 -11.85
N GLU A 55 2.12 -4.70 -12.15
CA GLU A 55 1.14 -5.77 -11.95
C GLU A 55 0.85 -5.99 -10.46
N GLY A 56 1.90 -6.07 -9.64
CA GLY A 56 1.77 -6.20 -8.19
C GLY A 56 1.00 -5.05 -7.57
N LYS A 57 1.26 -3.81 -8.00
CA LYS A 57 0.50 -2.62 -7.55
C LYS A 57 -0.98 -2.70 -7.95
N LYS A 58 -1.31 -3.16 -9.16
CA LYS A 58 -2.70 -3.39 -9.57
C LYS A 58 -3.40 -4.42 -8.68
N ALA A 59 -2.70 -5.51 -8.30
CA ALA A 59 -3.22 -6.50 -7.37
C ALA A 59 -3.49 -5.90 -5.97
N VAL A 60 -2.57 -5.07 -5.46
CA VAL A 60 -2.74 -4.33 -4.20
C VAL A 60 -3.99 -3.43 -4.24
N SER A 61 -4.17 -2.67 -5.32
CA SER A 61 -5.37 -1.84 -5.54
C SER A 61 -6.65 -2.66 -5.63
N ALA A 62 -6.63 -3.78 -6.36
CA ALA A 62 -7.78 -4.68 -6.46
C ALA A 62 -8.18 -5.27 -5.10
N GLY A 63 -7.21 -5.44 -4.19
CA GLY A 63 -7.44 -5.83 -2.79
C GLY A 63 -7.99 -4.71 -1.89
N GLY A 64 -8.21 -3.51 -2.40
CA GLY A 64 -8.74 -2.37 -1.65
C GLY A 64 -7.69 -1.55 -0.90
N TYR A 65 -6.40 -1.72 -1.21
CA TYR A 65 -5.31 -0.94 -0.62
C TYR A 65 -4.84 0.17 -1.56
N VAL A 66 -4.19 1.18 -0.99
CA VAL A 66 -3.51 2.23 -1.76
C VAL A 66 -2.05 1.80 -1.98
N PRO A 67 -1.57 1.64 -3.23
CA PRO A 67 -0.17 1.37 -3.51
C PRO A 67 0.73 2.51 -3.03
N LEU A 68 1.96 2.17 -2.61
CA LEU A 68 2.93 3.18 -2.22
C LEU A 68 3.31 4.07 -3.42
N ALA A 69 3.51 5.36 -3.14
CA ALA A 69 4.13 6.27 -4.09
C ALA A 69 5.54 5.75 -4.47
N LYS A 70 5.96 6.07 -5.70
CA LYS A 70 7.25 5.65 -6.25
C LYS A 70 8.42 6.19 -5.42
#